data_AF-A0A251XNS5-F1
#
_entry.id   AF-A0A251XNS5-F1
#
_cell.length_a   1.000
_cell.length_b   1.000
_cell.length_c   1.000
_cell.angle_alpha   90.00
_cell.angle_beta   90.00
_cell.angle_gamma   90.00
#
_symmetry.space_group_name_H-M   'P 1'
#
loop_
_entity.id
_entity.type
_entity.pdbx_description
1 polymer ?
#
loop_
_entity_poly.entity_id
_entity_poly.type
_entity_poly.pdbx_seq_one_letter_code
_entity_poly.pdbx_strand_id
1 'polypeptide(L)'
;MDGRQLVSAEWIDRMHGSWVGTGADPTTPFARYGLATWDGPGDAWRLDGRYGQYVLVDGSRDAVVTITAHEEERDHRLAELAVAAVAEAAPVSG
;
A
#
# COMPACT_ATOMS: atom_id res chain seq x y z
N MET A 1 20.91 -1.62 -8.54
CA MET A 1 20.23 -2.91 -8.23
C MET A 1 20.01 -3.57 -9.58
N ASP A 2 20.70 -4.67 -9.86
CA ASP A 2 20.90 -5.13 -11.24
C ASP A 2 19.82 -6.12 -11.69
N GLY A 3 18.55 -5.84 -11.38
CA GLY A 3 17.40 -6.71 -11.71
C GLY A 3 17.37 -8.04 -10.95
N ARG A 4 18.32 -8.29 -10.04
CA ARG A 4 18.35 -9.51 -9.24
C ARG A 4 17.24 -9.52 -8.19
N GLN A 5 16.36 -10.51 -8.26
CA GLN A 5 15.37 -10.80 -7.24
C GLN A 5 16.03 -11.10 -5.89
N LEU A 6 15.56 -10.43 -4.83
CA LEU A 6 16.14 -10.53 -3.48
C LEU A 6 15.44 -11.55 -2.58
N VAL A 7 14.14 -11.75 -2.77
CA VAL A 7 13.28 -12.68 -2.02
C VAL A 7 12.42 -13.47 -3.00
N SER A 8 11.88 -14.64 -2.61
CA SER A 8 10.98 -15.40 -3.47
C SER A 8 9.70 -14.61 -3.80
N ALA A 9 9.07 -14.89 -4.94
CA ALA A 9 7.78 -14.28 -5.28
C ALA A 9 6.71 -14.62 -4.23
N GLU A 10 6.74 -15.85 -3.70
CA GLU A 10 5.89 -16.29 -2.59
C GLU A 10 6.02 -15.39 -1.35
N TRP A 11 7.19 -14.79 -1.10
CA TRP A 11 7.34 -13.83 0.00
C TRP A 11 6.45 -12.60 -0.22
N ILE A 12 6.41 -12.09 -1.45
CA ILE A 12 5.57 -10.95 -1.84
C ILE A 12 4.09 -11.34 -1.81
N ASP A 13 3.73 -12.52 -2.35
CA ASP A 13 2.34 -13.01 -2.31
C ASP A 13 1.81 -13.09 -0.87
N ARG A 14 2.65 -13.50 0.09
CA ARG A 14 2.30 -13.55 1.52
C ARG A 14 2.14 -12.17 2.15
N MET A 15 2.78 -11.13 1.62
CA MET A 15 2.62 -9.76 2.11
C MET A 15 1.22 -9.22 1.84
N HIS A 16 0.50 -9.68 0.81
CA HIS A 16 -0.81 -9.13 0.46
C HIS A 16 -1.92 -10.17 0.20
N GLY A 17 -1.63 -11.47 0.35
CA GLY A 17 -2.57 -12.56 0.12
C GLY A 17 -3.19 -13.16 1.38
N SER A 18 -2.68 -12.84 2.57
CA SER A 18 -3.17 -13.39 3.85
C SER A 18 -3.35 -12.28 4.88
N TRP A 19 -4.60 -11.91 5.12
CA TRP A 19 -4.96 -10.83 6.04
C TRP A 19 -5.46 -11.38 7.37
N VAL A 20 -4.99 -10.81 8.48
CA VAL A 20 -5.52 -11.03 9.82
C VAL A 20 -6.20 -9.77 10.33
N GLY A 21 -7.35 -9.93 10.98
CA GLY A 21 -8.05 -8.83 11.62
C GLY A 21 -7.28 -8.34 12.85
N THR A 22 -7.21 -7.02 13.04
CA THR A 22 -6.56 -6.41 14.21
C THR A 22 -7.48 -6.25 15.41
N GLY A 23 -8.78 -6.50 15.21
CA GLY A 23 -9.84 -6.20 16.18
C GLY A 23 -10.36 -4.76 16.12
N ALA A 24 -9.78 -3.93 15.24
CA ALA A 24 -10.35 -2.62 14.91
C ALA A 24 -11.65 -2.77 14.09
N ASP A 25 -12.42 -1.68 14.02
CA ASP A 25 -13.61 -1.64 13.17
C ASP A 25 -13.24 -1.95 11.70
N PRO A 26 -13.97 -2.84 11.01
CA PRO A 26 -13.66 -3.26 9.64
C PRO A 26 -13.61 -2.13 8.61
N THR A 27 -14.24 -0.98 8.87
CA THR A 27 -14.22 0.18 7.98
C THR A 27 -13.03 1.10 8.23
N THR A 28 -12.18 0.80 9.21
CA THR A 28 -11.01 1.63 9.53
C THR A 28 -9.80 1.21 8.70
N PRO A 29 -8.87 2.15 8.40
CA PRO A 29 -7.67 1.84 7.63
C PRO A 29 -6.76 0.75 8.24
N PHE A 30 -6.88 0.49 9.55
CA PHE A 30 -6.03 -0.45 10.27
C PHE A 30 -6.77 -1.73 10.66
N ALA A 31 -7.84 -2.09 9.94
CA ALA A 31 -8.64 -3.28 10.23
C ALA A 31 -7.91 -4.60 9.95
N ARG A 32 -7.05 -4.63 8.93
CA ARG A 32 -6.43 -5.86 8.40
C ARG A 32 -4.93 -5.70 8.20
N TYR A 33 -4.16 -6.66 8.71
CA TYR A 33 -2.71 -6.71 8.63
C TYR A 33 -2.22 -7.99 7.95
N GLY A 34 -1.20 -7.88 7.11
CA GLY A 34 -0.55 -8.99 6.42
C GLY A 34 0.86 -9.24 6.96
N LEU A 35 1.72 -9.87 6.15
CA LEU A 35 3.13 -9.99 6.49
C LEU A 35 3.82 -8.62 6.34
N ALA A 36 3.90 -7.87 7.45
CA ALA A 36 4.54 -6.56 7.55
C ALA A 36 3.87 -5.42 6.74
N THR A 37 2.59 -5.57 6.44
CA THR A 37 1.82 -4.68 5.55
C THR A 37 0.43 -4.47 6.11
N TRP A 38 -0.18 -3.35 5.75
CA TRP A 38 -1.60 -3.12 5.91
C TRP A 38 -2.31 -3.36 4.58
N ASP A 39 -3.54 -3.88 4.68
CA ASP A 39 -4.52 -3.76 3.61
C ASP A 39 -4.74 -2.29 3.24
N GLY A 40 -5.11 -1.93 2.02
CA GLY A 40 -5.14 -0.54 1.56
C GLY A 40 -6.47 -0.12 0.94
N PRO A 41 -6.57 1.15 0.51
CA PRO A 41 -7.75 1.63 -0.20
C PRO A 41 -7.82 1.00 -1.60
N GLY A 42 -8.99 0.49 -1.98
CA GLY A 42 -9.18 -0.19 -3.26
C GLY A 42 -8.47 -1.55 -3.31
N ASP A 43 -7.73 -1.81 -4.39
CA ASP A 43 -6.93 -3.03 -4.57
C ASP A 43 -5.48 -2.88 -4.09
N ALA A 44 -5.16 -1.73 -3.49
CA ALA A 44 -3.81 -1.44 -3.02
C ALA A 44 -3.53 -2.05 -1.65
N TRP A 45 -2.25 -2.22 -1.34
CA TRP A 45 -1.74 -2.57 -0.01
C TRP A 45 -0.55 -1.68 0.32
N ARG A 46 -0.24 -1.53 1.60
CA ARG A 46 0.66 -0.45 2.05
C ARG A 46 1.60 -0.84 3.18
N LEU A 47 2.75 -0.18 3.20
CA LEU A 47 3.67 -0.13 4.32
C LEU A 47 3.62 1.28 4.90
N ASP A 48 3.40 1.38 6.20
CA ASP A 48 3.16 2.65 6.87
C ASP A 48 4.36 3.02 7.75
N GLY A 49 4.82 4.25 7.62
CA GLY A 49 5.74 4.89 8.55
C GLY A 49 5.10 6.11 9.20
N ARG A 50 5.64 6.50 10.36
CA ARG A 50 5.07 7.61 11.15
C ARG A 50 5.09 8.94 10.40
N TYR A 51 4.07 9.75 10.61
CA TYR A 51 3.92 11.09 10.00
C TYR A 51 3.65 11.06 8.49
N GLY A 52 2.82 10.11 8.05
CA GLY A 52 2.37 10.04 6.66
C GLY A 52 3.41 9.49 5.69
N GLN A 53 4.33 8.62 6.14
CA GLN A 53 5.19 7.89 5.21
C GLN A 53 4.44 6.67 4.69
N TYR A 54 4.48 6.46 3.37
CA TYR A 54 3.85 5.29 2.76
C TYR A 54 4.72 4.70 1.66
N VAL A 55 4.71 3.38 1.57
CA VAL A 55 4.93 2.67 0.30
C VAL A 55 3.61 1.99 -0.03
N LEU A 56 2.96 2.39 -1.11
CA LEU A 56 1.69 1.84 -1.56
C LEU A 56 1.90 1.09 -2.86
N VAL A 57 1.38 -0.13 -2.94
CA VAL A 57 1.47 -1.00 -4.11
C VAL A 57 0.08 -1.25 -4.65
N ASP A 58 -0.17 -0.88 -5.90
CA ASP A 58 -1.40 -1.18 -6.64
C ASP A 58 -1.07 -2.09 -7.82
N GLY A 59 -1.20 -3.40 -7.59
CA GLY A 59 -0.93 -4.42 -8.61
C GLY A 59 -1.92 -4.38 -9.77
N SER A 60 -3.14 -3.85 -9.57
CA SER A 60 -4.13 -3.73 -10.64
C SER A 60 -3.74 -2.68 -11.69
N ARG A 61 -2.83 -1.77 -11.32
CA ARG A 61 -2.33 -0.67 -12.15
C ARG A 61 -0.83 -0.74 -12.40
N ASP A 62 -0.18 -1.85 -12.02
CA ASP A 62 1.27 -2.04 -12.11
C ASP A 62 2.06 -0.83 -11.55
N ALA A 63 1.60 -0.31 -10.39
CA ALA A 63 2.07 0.95 -9.84
C ALA A 63 2.55 0.80 -8.40
N VAL A 64 3.60 1.58 -8.06
CA VAL A 64 4.07 1.78 -6.70
C VAL A 64 4.16 3.28 -6.43
N VAL A 65 3.58 3.73 -5.32
CA VAL A 65 3.66 5.12 -4.86
C VAL A 65 4.43 5.18 -3.55
N THR A 66 5.52 5.93 -3.57
CA THR A 66 6.30 6.24 -2.36
C THR A 66 5.96 7.65 -1.89
N ILE A 67 5.56 7.78 -0.63
CA ILE A 67 5.22 9.07 -0.02
C ILE A 67 6.20 9.31 1.13
N THR A 68 6.95 10.40 1.00
CA THR A 68 7.70 10.99 2.12
C THR A 68 7.02 12.30 2.49
N ALA A 69 6.48 12.38 3.70
CA ALA A 69 5.71 13.54 4.13
C ALA A 69 5.97 13.87 5.61
N HIS A 70 5.25 14.87 6.10
CA HIS A 70 5.06 15.10 7.52
C HIS A 70 3.61 15.50 7.72
N GLU A 71 2.76 14.52 7.99
CA GLU A 71 1.33 14.70 8.25
C GLU A 71 0.99 14.04 9.60
N GLU A 72 0.51 14.84 10.54
CA GLU A 72 0.25 14.38 11.92
C GLU A 72 -1.24 14.25 12.25
N GLU A 73 -2.13 14.87 11.46
CA GLU A 73 -3.54 15.04 11.85
C GLU A 73 -4.47 14.07 11.11
N ARG A 74 -4.18 13.81 9.83
CA ARG A 74 -5.06 13.07 8.93
C ARG A 74 -4.43 11.73 8.57
N ASP A 75 -4.57 10.79 9.48
CA ASP A 75 -4.19 9.40 9.25
C ASP A 75 -4.78 8.90 7.93
N HIS A 76 -3.94 8.22 7.13
CA HIS A 76 -4.33 7.51 5.91
C HIS A 76 -4.79 8.39 4.72
N ARG A 77 -5.04 9.69 4.90
CA ARG A 77 -5.54 10.56 3.81
C ARG A 77 -4.60 10.62 2.61
N LEU A 78 -3.28 10.58 2.84
CA LEU A 78 -2.29 10.56 1.76
C LEU A 78 -2.34 9.27 0.93
N ALA A 79 -2.65 8.13 1.55
CA ALA A 79 -2.80 6.86 0.84
C ALA A 79 -4.04 6.86 -0.07
N GLU A 80 -5.17 7.42 0.40
CA GLU A 80 -6.39 7.58 -0.40
C GLU A 80 -6.15 8.50 -1.61
N LEU A 81 -5.48 9.63 -1.39
CA LEU A 81 -5.14 10.56 -2.46
C LEU A 81 -4.19 9.94 -3.48
N ALA A 82 -3.23 9.12 -3.04
CA ALA A 82 -2.34 8.39 -3.92
C ALA A 82 -3.10 7.41 -4.83
N VAL A 83 -3.99 6.59 -4.27
CA VAL A 83 -4.81 5.66 -5.08
C VAL A 83 -5.70 6.41 -6.05
N ALA A 84 -6.32 7.51 -5.63
CA ALA A 84 -7.12 8.36 -6.53
C ALA A 84 -6.27 8.92 -7.69
N ALA A 85 -5.08 9.45 -7.39
CA ALA A 85 -4.18 9.99 -8.41
C ALA A 85 -3.69 8.92 -9.40
N VAL A 86 -3.38 7.70 -8.93
CA VAL A 86 -2.99 6.59 -9.81
C VAL A 86 -4.17 6.13 -10.66
N ALA A 87 -5.40 6.16 -10.13
CA ALA A 87 -6.60 5.83 -10.91
C ALA A 87 -6.93 6.85 -12.01
N GLU A 88 -6.58 8.11 -11.82
CA GLU A 88 -6.76 9.19 -12.81
C GLU A 88 -5.62 9.23 -13.85
N ALA A 89 -4.46 8.67 -13.53
CA ALA A 89 -3.32 8.63 -14.45
C ALA A 89 -3.65 7.77 -15.69
N ALA A 90 -3.45 8.34 -16.88
CA ALA A 90 -3.58 7.58 -18.11
C ALA A 90 -2.55 6.43 -18.13
N PRO A 91 -2.88 5.25 -18.70
CA PRO A 91 -1.92 4.16 -18.83
C PRO A 91 -0.68 4.65 -19.57
N VAL A 92 0.50 4.40 -19.02
CA VAL A 92 1.75 4.68 -19.72
C VAL A 92 1.78 3.76 -20.94
N SER A 93 1.70 4.34 -22.13
CA SER A 93 1.83 3.58 -23.37
C SER A 93 3.28 3.09 -23.47
N GLY A 94 3.48 1.79 -23.31
CA GLY A 94 4.78 1.12 -23.48
C GLY A 94 5.18 0.92 -24.92
#